data_AF-A0A0F9ACD8-F1
#
_entry.id   AF-A0A0F9ACD8-F1
#
_cell.length_a   1.000
_cell.length_b   1.000
_cell.length_c   1.000
_cell.angle_alpha   90.00
_cell.angle_beta   90.00
_cell.angle_gamma   90.00
#
_symmetry.space_group_name_H-M   'P 1'
#
loop_
_entity.id
_entity.type
_entity.pdbx_description
1 polymer ?
#
loop_
_entity_poly.entity_id
_entity_poly.type
_entity_poly.pdbx_seq_one_letter_code
_entity_poly.pdbx_strand_id
1 'polypeptide(L)'
;MLHIEINNLAKVIVEEIIHNKEIYKATVNQLKNGANVIDMSKASWIGGKLVGEICMGGLGKVDFSSYNLDNNFIPSVNVYTSEPIISCMASQLAGWSVKLKKEIEKNGVYKKKVVFQSLGSG
;
A
#
# COMPACT_ATOMS: atom_id res chain seq x y z
N MET A 1 10.97 26.02 0.67
CA MET A 1 10.21 24.75 0.55
C MET A 1 10.41 23.97 1.83
N LEU A 2 9.34 23.46 2.43
CA LEU A 2 9.44 22.53 3.56
C LEU A 2 10.06 21.23 3.04
N HIS A 3 11.06 20.68 3.74
CA HIS A 3 11.58 19.35 3.41
C HIS A 3 10.67 18.30 4.04
N ILE A 4 9.99 17.51 3.21
CA ILE A 4 9.00 16.52 3.65
C ILE A 4 9.55 15.11 3.39
N GLU A 5 9.59 14.28 4.43
CA GLU A 5 10.04 12.89 4.36
C GLU A 5 8.83 11.94 4.41
N ILE A 6 8.17 11.73 3.26
CA ILE A 6 6.94 10.93 3.17
C ILE A 6 7.08 9.50 3.71
N ASN A 7 8.27 8.89 3.56
CA ASN A 7 8.54 7.56 4.10
C ASN A 7 8.49 7.54 5.63
N ASN A 8 8.99 8.60 6.29
CA ASN A 8 8.96 8.70 7.75
C ASN A 8 7.52 8.92 8.26
N LEU A 9 6.71 9.69 7.54
CA LEU A 9 5.30 9.89 7.85
C LEU A 9 4.47 8.61 7.67
N ALA A 10 4.62 7.93 6.53
CA ALA A 10 3.95 6.65 6.27
C ALA A 10 4.40 5.57 7.27
N LYS A 11 5.66 5.58 7.71
CA LYS A 11 6.20 4.66 8.71
C LYS A 11 5.45 4.72 10.04
N VAL A 12 4.97 5.88 10.47
CA VAL A 12 4.15 6.01 11.70
C VAL A 12 2.88 5.16 11.59
N ILE A 13 2.20 5.21 10.44
CA ILE A 13 0.99 4.43 10.17
C ILE A 13 1.32 2.92 10.12
N VAL A 14 2.44 2.57 9.48
CA VAL A 14 2.92 1.17 9.44
C VAL A 14 3.23 0.64 10.85
N GLU A 15 3.85 1.44 11.70
CA GLU A 15 4.16 1.08 13.09
C GLU A 15 2.88 0.91 13.93
N GLU A 16 1.86 1.76 13.71
CA GLU A 16 0.54 1.59 14.30
C GLU A 16 -0.09 0.25 13.90
N ILE A 17 -0.02 -0.12 12.62
CA ILE A 17 -0.52 -1.41 12.11
C ILE A 17 0.20 -2.57 12.79
N ILE A 18 1.52 -2.51 12.88
CA ILE A 18 2.33 -3.58 13.50
C ILE A 18 1.98 -3.72 14.99
N HIS A 19 1.85 -2.60 15.70
CA HIS A 19 1.51 -2.59 17.12
C HIS A 19 0.11 -3.16 17.39
N ASN A 20 -0.86 -2.84 16.52
CA ASN A 20 -2.26 -3.22 16.66
C ASN A 20 -2.67 -4.40 15.76
N LYS A 21 -1.70 -5.20 15.28
CA LYS A 21 -1.92 -6.22 14.24
C LYS A 21 -3.06 -7.20 14.55
N GLU A 22 -3.25 -7.58 15.81
CA GLU A 22 -4.31 -8.50 16.23
C GLU A 22 -5.70 -7.84 16.12
N ILE A 23 -5.81 -6.56 16.49
CA ILE A 23 -7.04 -5.77 16.38
C ILE A 23 -7.40 -5.57 14.91
N TYR A 24 -6.40 -5.22 14.09
CA TYR A 24 -6.58 -5.00 12.66
C TYR A 24 -6.60 -6.29 11.84
N LYS A 25 -6.42 -7.47 12.44
CA LYS A 25 -6.30 -8.76 11.73
C LYS A 25 -5.21 -8.74 10.63
N ALA A 26 -4.14 -7.99 10.86
CA ALA A 26 -2.97 -7.93 9.99
C ALA A 26 -1.99 -9.05 10.34
N THR A 27 -1.37 -9.65 9.32
CA THR A 27 -0.29 -10.64 9.54
C THR A 27 1.05 -10.01 9.22
N VAL A 28 1.97 -9.98 10.19
CA VAL A 28 3.33 -9.45 10.00
C VAL A 28 4.30 -10.62 9.87
N ASN A 29 4.97 -10.73 8.73
CA ASN A 29 5.97 -11.75 8.45
C ASN A 29 7.32 -11.09 8.17
N GLN A 30 8.30 -11.32 9.05
CA GLN A 30 9.66 -10.86 8.83
C GLN A 30 10.45 -11.90 8.00
N LEU A 31 10.93 -11.47 6.85
CA LEU A 31 11.76 -12.27 5.97
C LEU A 31 13.18 -12.43 6.53
N LYS A 32 13.92 -13.42 6.01
CA LYS A 32 15.30 -13.70 6.43
C LYS A 32 16.27 -12.52 6.25
N ASN A 33 15.96 -11.58 5.36
CA ASN A 33 16.75 -10.37 5.11
C ASN A 33 16.33 -9.17 5.99
N GLY A 34 15.45 -9.38 6.98
CA GLY A 34 14.97 -8.35 7.90
C GLY A 34 13.77 -7.54 7.39
N ALA A 35 13.37 -7.66 6.13
CA ALA A 35 12.20 -6.96 5.59
C ALA A 35 10.90 -7.51 6.18
N ASN A 36 9.96 -6.62 6.49
CA ASN A 36 8.62 -6.99 6.93
C ASN A 36 7.65 -7.02 5.74
N VAL A 37 6.90 -8.12 5.62
CA VAL A 37 5.75 -8.24 4.74
C VAL A 37 4.50 -8.20 5.62
N ILE A 38 3.66 -7.18 5.43
CA ILE A 38 2.45 -6.96 6.22
C ILE A 38 1.25 -7.28 5.33
N ASP A 39 0.57 -8.39 5.61
CA ASP A 39 -0.65 -8.80 4.92
C ASP A 39 -1.87 -8.16 5.59
N MET A 40 -2.54 -7.28 4.85
CA MET A 40 -3.74 -6.54 5.25
C MET A 40 -5.03 -7.12 4.64
N SER A 41 -4.98 -8.26 3.95
CA SER A 41 -6.13 -8.85 3.23
C SER A 41 -7.34 -9.16 4.12
N LYS A 42 -7.11 -9.38 5.42
CA LYS A 42 -8.15 -9.65 6.43
C LYS A 42 -8.52 -8.43 7.29
N ALA A 43 -7.89 -7.28 7.04
CA ALA A 43 -8.07 -6.07 7.82
C ALA A 43 -9.33 -5.27 7.46
N SER A 44 -10.15 -5.78 6.52
CA SER A 44 -11.45 -5.18 6.16
C SER A 44 -11.34 -3.68 5.84
N TRP A 45 -12.36 -2.90 6.21
CA TRP A 45 -12.45 -1.46 5.97
C TRP A 45 -11.22 -0.70 6.47
N ILE A 46 -10.83 -0.92 7.74
CA ILE A 46 -9.70 -0.19 8.34
C ILE A 46 -8.39 -0.47 7.60
N GLY A 47 -8.19 -1.69 7.09
CA GLY A 47 -7.06 -2.02 6.25
C GLY A 47 -7.01 -1.20 4.96
N GLY A 48 -8.14 -1.04 4.28
CA GLY A 48 -8.24 -0.19 3.10
C GLY A 48 -7.91 1.27 3.39
N LYS A 49 -8.41 1.82 4.51
CA LYS A 49 -8.10 3.18 4.95
C LYS A 49 -6.61 3.37 5.23
N LEU A 50 -6.03 2.53 6.09
CA LEU A 50 -4.62 2.69 6.50
C LEU A 50 -3.66 2.47 5.32
N VAL A 51 -3.92 1.48 4.46
CA VAL A 51 -3.12 1.26 3.23
C VAL A 51 -3.26 2.45 2.28
N GLY A 52 -4.46 3.02 2.13
CA GLY A 52 -4.67 4.23 1.34
C GLY A 52 -3.86 5.42 1.84
N GLU A 53 -3.87 5.67 3.16
CA GLU A 53 -3.10 6.76 3.78
C GLU A 53 -1.57 6.52 3.68
N ILE A 54 -1.12 5.26 3.77
CA ILE A 54 0.28 4.86 3.50
C ILE A 54 0.67 5.14 2.05
N CYS A 55 -0.15 4.73 1.09
CA CYS A 55 0.07 4.99 -0.33
C CYS A 55 0.12 6.50 -0.62
N MET A 56 -0.52 7.33 0.19
CA MET A 56 -0.50 8.79 0.08
C MET A 56 0.67 9.44 0.83
N GLY A 57 1.65 8.66 1.29
CA GLY A 57 2.88 9.13 1.93
C GLY A 57 2.66 9.72 3.32
N GLY A 58 1.55 9.37 3.99
CA GLY A 58 1.13 9.97 5.26
C GLY A 58 0.65 11.43 5.16
N LEU A 59 0.53 11.98 3.95
CA LEU A 59 0.02 13.33 3.67
C LEU A 59 -1.45 13.34 3.22
N GLY A 60 -2.05 12.16 3.12
CA GLY A 60 -3.45 11.96 2.76
C GLY A 60 -4.27 11.49 3.96
N LYS A 61 -5.53 11.89 3.99
CA LYS A 61 -6.55 11.36 4.90
C LYS A 61 -7.61 10.62 4.11
N VAL A 62 -8.01 9.44 4.58
CA VAL A 62 -9.10 8.64 4.01
C VAL A 62 -10.16 8.43 5.08
N ASP A 63 -11.39 8.86 4.82
CA ASP A 63 -12.54 8.64 5.70
C ASP A 63 -13.66 7.91 4.97
N PHE A 64 -14.37 7.03 5.69
CA PHE A 64 -15.51 6.33 5.13
C PHE A 64 -16.72 7.25 5.08
N SER A 65 -17.44 7.15 3.98
CA SER A 65 -18.65 7.92 3.72
C SER A 65 -19.66 7.04 2.98
N SER A 66 -20.79 7.64 2.64
CA SER A 66 -21.77 7.06 1.72
C SER A 66 -22.12 8.10 0.67
N TYR A 67 -22.22 7.68 -0.58
CA TYR A 67 -22.67 8.51 -1.69
C TYR A 67 -24.05 8.05 -2.15
N ASN A 68 -24.99 8.99 -2.29
CA ASN A 68 -26.31 8.71 -2.86
C ASN A 68 -26.25 8.86 -4.37
N LEU A 69 -26.37 7.75 -5.10
CA LEU A 69 -26.47 7.72 -6.55
C LEU A 69 -27.86 7.18 -6.93
N ASP A 70 -28.71 8.05 -7.47
CA ASP A 70 -30.06 7.70 -7.92
C ASP A 70 -30.88 6.93 -6.87
N ASN A 71 -30.89 7.42 -5.62
CA ASN A 71 -31.52 6.79 -4.44
C ASN A 71 -30.87 5.47 -3.97
N ASN A 72 -29.67 5.14 -4.45
CA ASN A 72 -28.88 4.03 -3.95
C ASN A 72 -27.72 4.56 -3.11
N PHE A 73 -27.66 4.13 -1.84
CA PHE A 73 -26.53 4.43 -0.97
C PHE A 73 -25.37 3.49 -1.27
N ILE A 74 -24.29 4.05 -1.82
CA ILE A 74 -23.07 3.34 -2.15
C ILE A 74 -22.01 3.69 -1.12
N PRO A 75 -21.30 2.72 -0.52
CA PRO A 75 -20.16 3.02 0.32
C PRO A 75 -19.08 3.76 -0.46
N SER A 76 -18.57 4.85 0.12
CA SER A 76 -17.58 5.71 -0.52
C SER A 76 -16.47 6.07 0.44
N VAL A 77 -15.43 6.70 -0.09
CA VAL A 77 -14.38 7.32 0.70
C VAL A 77 -14.28 8.79 0.34
N ASN A 78 -14.06 9.63 1.36
CA ASN A 78 -13.58 10.97 1.16
C ASN A 78 -12.05 10.95 1.30
N VAL A 79 -11.36 11.61 0.38
CA VAL A 79 -9.90 11.68 0.35
C VAL A 79 -9.46 13.13 0.37
N TYR A 80 -8.57 13.48 1.30
CA TYR A 80 -8.11 14.85 1.51
C TYR A 80 -6.59 14.90 1.53
N THR A 81 -6.00 15.93 0.92
CA THR A 81 -4.58 16.24 1.06
C THR A 81 -4.33 17.73 0.78
N SER A 82 -3.38 18.33 1.49
CA SER A 82 -2.90 19.68 1.21
C SER A 82 -1.68 19.69 0.27
N GLU A 83 -1.15 18.51 -0.08
CA GLU A 83 0.06 18.34 -0.89
C GLU A 83 -0.21 17.38 -2.08
N PRO A 84 -1.14 17.72 -3.00
CA PRO A 84 -1.65 16.78 -4.00
C PRO A 84 -0.59 16.25 -4.96
N ILE A 85 0.42 17.05 -5.32
CA ILE A 85 1.49 16.59 -6.21
C ILE A 85 2.34 15.53 -5.50
N ILE A 86 2.71 15.75 -4.25
CA ILE A 86 3.54 14.82 -3.48
C ILE A 86 2.72 13.56 -3.15
N SER A 87 1.53 13.75 -2.59
CA SER A 87 0.69 12.66 -2.09
C SER A 87 0.14 11.78 -3.22
N CYS A 88 -0.35 12.38 -4.31
CA CYS A 88 -0.98 11.60 -5.39
C CYS A 88 0.03 11.12 -6.44
N MET A 89 0.94 12.00 -6.88
CA MET A 89 1.81 11.69 -8.03
C MET A 89 3.15 11.09 -7.62
N ALA A 90 3.78 11.62 -6.56
CA ALA A 90 5.09 11.15 -6.12
C ALA A 90 5.04 9.93 -5.20
N SER A 91 3.85 9.54 -4.74
CA SER A 91 3.63 8.51 -3.72
C SER A 91 2.51 7.54 -4.14
N GLN A 92 1.26 8.00 -4.20
CA GLN A 92 0.12 7.09 -4.44
C GLN A 92 0.09 6.44 -5.82
N LEU A 93 0.61 7.11 -6.84
CA LEU A 93 0.61 6.58 -8.20
C LEU A 93 1.27 5.19 -8.24
N ALA A 94 0.54 4.19 -8.74
CA ALA A 94 1.06 2.84 -8.97
C ALA A 94 1.97 2.78 -10.22
N GLY A 95 3.02 3.61 -10.22
CA GLY A 95 3.90 3.84 -11.37
C GLY A 95 5.06 2.86 -11.48
N TRP A 96 5.33 2.07 -10.44
CA TRP A 96 6.50 1.18 -10.44
C TRP A 96 6.14 -0.25 -10.87
N SER A 97 6.66 -0.72 -12.00
CA SER A 97 6.52 -2.12 -12.41
C SER A 97 7.55 -3.00 -11.68
N VAL A 98 7.13 -3.69 -10.63
CA VAL A 98 7.98 -4.61 -9.85
C VAL A 98 7.94 -5.99 -10.51
N LYS A 99 9.08 -6.46 -11.02
CA LYS A 99 9.21 -7.77 -11.68
C LYS A 99 10.44 -8.51 -11.17
N LEU A 100 10.22 -9.68 -10.58
CA LEU A 100 11.30 -10.60 -10.23
C LEU A 100 11.40 -11.69 -11.29
N LYS A 101 12.60 -11.85 -11.88
CA LYS A 101 12.91 -12.91 -12.83
C LYS A 101 13.91 -13.88 -12.20
N LYS A 102 13.71 -15.18 -12.40
CA LYS A 102 14.68 -16.24 -12.05
C LYS A 102 15.06 -17.02 -13.30
N GLU A 103 16.28 -17.53 -13.32
CA GLU A 103 16.72 -18.47 -14.35
C GLU A 103 16.15 -19.85 -14.04
N ILE A 104 15.57 -20.47 -15.05
CA ILE A 104 14.98 -21.81 -14.97
C ILE A 104 15.53 -22.60 -16.15
N GLU A 105 16.06 -23.78 -15.86
CA GLU A 105 16.48 -24.72 -16.89
C GLU A 105 15.25 -25.50 -17.40
N LYS A 106 15.09 -25.58 -18.72
CA LYS A 106 14.10 -26.44 -19.37
C LYS A 106 14.74 -27.11 -20.58
N ASN A 107 14.84 -28.43 -20.54
CA ASN A 107 15.44 -29.26 -21.59
C ASN A 107 16.88 -28.84 -21.95
N GLY A 108 17.75 -28.60 -20.95
CA GLY A 108 19.13 -28.17 -21.18
C GLY A 108 19.31 -26.71 -21.59
N VAL A 109 18.22 -25.92 -21.63
CA VAL A 109 18.26 -24.49 -21.99
C VAL A 109 17.82 -23.64 -20.80
N TYR A 110 18.67 -22.71 -20.39
CA TYR A 110 18.38 -21.72 -19.34
C TYR A 110 17.55 -20.57 -19.91
N LYS A 111 16.43 -20.26 -19.25
CA LYS A 111 15.57 -19.11 -19.61
C LYS A 111 15.21 -18.30 -18.37
N LYS A 112 15.19 -16.97 -18.51
CA LYS A 112 14.68 -16.06 -17.46
C LYS A 112 13.15 -16.08 -17.48
N LYS A 113 12.53 -16.57 -16.41
CA LYS A 113 11.07 -16.58 -16.21
C LYS A 113 10.69 -15.58 -15.12
N VAL A 114 9.61 -14.83 -15.34
CA VAL A 114 9.00 -13.99 -14.30
C VAL A 114 8.38 -14.91 -13.25
N VAL A 115 8.76 -14.73 -11.99
CA VAL A 115 8.27 -15.51 -10.84
C VAL A 115 7.43 -14.66 -9.87
N PHE A 116 7.53 -13.34 -9.97
CA PHE A 116 6.67 -12.40 -9.26
C PHE A 116 6.52 -11.14 -10.09
N GLN A 117 5.30 -10.59 -10.10
CA GLN A 117 4.99 -9.33 -10.74
C GLN A 117 3.92 -8.60 -9.95
N SER A 118 4.10 -7.29 -9.76
CA SER A 118 3.10 -6.38 -9.20
C SER A 118 3.29 -4.97 -9.77
N LEU A 119 2.29 -4.11 -9.57
CA LEU A 119 2.49 -2.67 -9.58
C LEU A 119 2.78 -2.22 -8.14
N GLY A 120 3.83 -1.43 -7.97
CA GLY A 120 4.21 -0.77 -6.73
C GLY A 120 3.63 0.64 -6.68
N SER A 121 3.09 0.98 -5.53
CA SER A 121 2.58 2.29 -5.09
C SER A 121 3.08 2.49 -3.65
N GLY A 122 3.12 3.74 -3.20
CA GLY A 122 3.75 4.10 -1.93
C GLY A 122 4.53 5.37 -2.08
#